data_AF-A0A9Q8LCV8-F1
#
_entry.id   AF-A0A9Q8LCV8-F1
#
_cell.length_a   1.000
_cell.length_b   1.000
_cell.length_c   1.000
_cell.angle_alpha   90.00
_cell.angle_beta   90.00
_cell.angle_gamma   90.00
#
_symmetry.space_group_name_H-M   'P 1'
#
loop_
_entity.id
_entity.type
_entity.pdbx_description
1 polymer ?
#
loop_
_entity_poly.entity_id
_entity_poly.type
_entity_poly.pdbx_seq_one_letter_code
_entity_poly.pdbx_strand_id
1 'polypeptide(L)'
;MSFDAGEFFHHRVDQDQYIVYVGMLVAMLYVWIKDILSSDKQQDSLSRTLRKAFPALQYLVIAASILAFGYYFYWTNTALKSTAAFSKLQPYLTITPILTFIILRNAHPLLRNWHSAAFAWLGRYSGEMYVMQNHLWLAVDQESVLRTGFFHGDDTVWGDRWRDLVLITPLYLIACSIVGDATGVIANWFIEDHESTEATGDTKPVAEVEMGLLAGEVMEEDGALSTEEVANRPSVLQREKAAVWPARVRDRGTRVLFVMWLLKILYT
;
A
#
# COMPACT_ATOMS: atom_id res chain seq x y z
N MET A 1 0.90 -30.30 -17.38
CA MET A 1 -0.07 -29.36 -16.78
C MET A 1 0.04 -28.05 -17.53
N SER A 2 -1.01 -27.63 -18.22
CA SER A 2 -1.09 -26.29 -18.80
C SER A 2 -1.53 -25.33 -17.70
N PHE A 3 -0.67 -24.39 -17.33
CA PHE A 3 -1.04 -23.29 -16.45
C PHE A 3 -1.99 -22.37 -17.23
N ASP A 4 -3.29 -22.40 -16.90
CA ASP A 4 -4.25 -21.46 -17.45
C ASP A 4 -4.17 -20.14 -16.66
N ALA A 5 -3.44 -19.20 -17.24
CA ALA A 5 -3.28 -17.87 -16.67
C ALA A 5 -4.62 -17.13 -16.53
N GLY A 6 -5.59 -17.38 -17.43
CA GLY A 6 -6.88 -16.70 -17.43
C GLY A 6 -7.69 -17.02 -16.18
N GLU A 7 -7.87 -18.32 -15.89
CA GLU A 7 -8.58 -18.78 -14.71
C GLU A 7 -7.91 -18.30 -13.40
N PHE A 8 -6.57 -18.31 -13.36
CA PHE A 8 -5.81 -17.81 -12.22
C PHE A 8 -6.03 -16.32 -11.94
N PHE A 9 -5.96 -15.47 -12.97
CA PHE A 9 -6.15 -14.02 -12.79
C PHE A 9 -7.59 -13.67 -12.44
N HIS A 10 -8.57 -14.33 -13.07
CA HIS A 10 -9.98 -14.11 -12.77
C HIS A 10 -10.29 -14.43 -11.30
N HIS A 11 -9.83 -15.57 -10.78
CA HIS A 11 -10.08 -15.93 -9.39
C HIS A 11 -9.47 -14.94 -8.38
N ARG A 12 -8.29 -14.38 -8.66
CA ARG A 12 -7.61 -13.43 -7.76
C ARG A 12 -8.26 -12.05 -7.78
N VAL A 13 -8.68 -11.57 -8.96
CA VAL A 13 -9.34 -10.28 -9.09
C VAL A 13 -10.76 -10.32 -8.49
N ASP A 14 -11.50 -11.39 -8.72
CA ASP A 14 -12.85 -11.57 -8.18
C ASP A 14 -12.86 -11.57 -6.64
N GLN A 15 -11.74 -11.97 -6.01
CA GLN A 15 -11.64 -12.04 -4.55
C GLN A 15 -11.60 -10.64 -3.88
N ASP A 16 -10.93 -9.66 -4.49
CA ASP A 16 -10.69 -8.34 -3.89
C ASP A 16 -11.43 -7.19 -4.63
N GLN A 17 -12.39 -7.50 -5.49
CA GLN A 17 -13.04 -6.51 -6.33
C GLN A 17 -13.81 -5.43 -5.54
N TYR A 18 -14.47 -5.79 -4.43
CA TYR A 18 -15.34 -4.86 -3.70
C TYR A 18 -14.67 -4.10 -2.55
N ILE A 19 -13.61 -4.67 -1.95
CA ILE A 19 -13.00 -4.10 -0.74
C ILE A 19 -12.40 -2.70 -0.99
N VAL A 20 -11.86 -2.48 -2.18
CA VAL A 20 -11.27 -1.19 -2.58
C VAL A 20 -12.34 -0.08 -2.60
N TYR A 21 -13.50 -0.34 -3.20
CA TYR A 21 -14.60 0.63 -3.26
C TYR A 21 -15.16 0.95 -1.88
N VAL A 22 -15.31 -0.06 -1.03
CA VAL A 22 -15.75 0.15 0.36
C VAL A 22 -14.73 1.00 1.12
N GLY A 23 -13.43 0.73 0.96
CA GLY A 23 -12.36 1.54 1.55
C GLY A 23 -12.44 3.01 1.14
N MET A 24 -12.65 3.30 -0.15
CA MET A 24 -12.82 4.66 -0.66
C MET A 24 -14.06 5.36 -0.06
N LEU A 25 -15.18 4.65 0.03
CA LEU A 25 -16.41 5.19 0.64
C LEU A 25 -16.22 5.51 2.12
N VAL A 26 -15.57 4.61 2.87
CA VAL A 26 -15.27 4.82 4.30
C VAL A 26 -14.33 6.01 4.48
N ALA A 27 -13.31 6.16 3.61
CA ALA A 27 -12.40 7.30 3.64
C ALA A 27 -13.13 8.63 3.36
N MET A 28 -14.01 8.65 2.35
CA MET A 28 -14.83 9.82 2.03
C MET A 28 -15.75 10.20 3.20
N LEU A 29 -16.40 9.21 3.80
CA LEU A 29 -17.25 9.41 4.99
C LEU A 29 -16.45 9.94 6.18
N TYR A 30 -15.24 9.42 6.39
CA TYR A 30 -14.34 9.91 7.45
C TYR A 30 -13.96 11.39 7.24
N VAL A 31 -13.56 11.76 6.02
CA VAL A 31 -13.22 13.16 5.68
C VAL A 31 -14.44 14.06 5.88
N TRP A 32 -15.62 13.63 5.44
CA TRP A 32 -16.86 14.38 5.61
C TRP A 32 -17.23 14.61 7.09
N ILE A 33 -17.14 13.57 7.92
CA ILE A 33 -17.38 13.68 9.37
C ILE A 33 -16.34 14.59 10.02
N LYS A 34 -15.07 14.47 9.62
CA LYS A 34 -14.00 15.32 10.15
C LYS A 34 -14.26 16.78 9.81
N ASP A 35 -14.61 17.06 8.56
CA ASP A 35 -14.89 18.43 8.08
C ASP A 35 -16.08 19.05 8.83
N ILE A 36 -17.17 18.30 9.01
CA ILE A 36 -18.34 18.76 9.78
C ILE A 36 -18.02 19.02 11.26
N LEU A 37 -17.02 18.31 11.81
CA LEU A 37 -16.59 18.43 13.20
C LEU A 37 -15.50 19.50 13.40
N SER A 38 -14.70 19.83 12.38
CA SER A 38 -13.71 20.90 12.42
C SER A 38 -14.25 22.26 11.99
N SER A 39 -15.33 22.29 11.20
CA SER A 39 -15.94 23.53 10.74
C SER A 39 -16.74 24.18 11.89
N ASP A 40 -16.06 25.05 12.63
CA ASP A 40 -16.59 25.82 13.77
C ASP A 40 -17.51 26.97 13.34
N LYS A 41 -17.46 27.35 12.05
CA LYS A 41 -18.15 28.53 11.50
C LYS A 41 -19.53 28.27 10.89
N GLN A 42 -19.89 27.04 10.55
CA GLN A 42 -21.14 26.73 9.85
C GLN A 42 -22.20 26.16 10.79
N GLN A 43 -22.97 27.09 11.39
CA GLN A 43 -23.94 26.85 12.46
C GLN A 43 -25.28 26.27 11.95
N ASP A 44 -25.25 25.27 11.07
CA ASP A 44 -26.46 24.56 10.67
C ASP A 44 -27.02 23.73 11.84
N SER A 45 -28.36 23.62 11.96
CA SER A 45 -29.00 22.88 13.06
C SER A 45 -28.55 21.41 13.11
N LEU A 46 -28.20 20.86 11.95
CA LEU A 46 -27.72 19.49 11.76
C LEU A 46 -26.34 19.23 12.36
N SER A 47 -25.40 20.19 12.28
CA SER A 47 -24.05 20.00 12.85
C SER A 47 -24.08 19.98 14.38
N ARG A 48 -24.98 20.77 14.98
CA ARG A 48 -25.21 20.79 16.43
C ARG A 48 -25.86 19.52 16.96
N THR A 49 -26.85 18.96 16.25
CA THR A 49 -27.47 17.69 16.64
C THR A 49 -26.50 16.53 16.46
N LEU A 50 -25.73 16.51 15.36
CA LEU A 50 -24.69 15.50 15.12
C LEU A 50 -23.60 15.53 16.20
N ARG A 51 -23.08 16.70 16.60
CA ARG A 51 -22.08 16.79 17.69
C ARG A 51 -22.60 16.23 19.02
N LYS A 52 -23.87 16.51 19.36
CA LYS A 52 -24.49 15.99 20.59
C LYS A 52 -24.74 14.48 20.52
N ALA A 53 -25.11 13.99 19.34
CA ALA A 53 -25.36 12.56 19.11
C ALA A 53 -24.08 11.76 18.87
N PHE A 54 -22.95 12.41 18.57
CA PHE A 54 -21.67 11.77 18.23
C PHE A 54 -21.19 10.74 19.25
N PRO A 55 -21.14 11.01 20.57
CA PRO A 55 -20.72 9.99 21.54
C PRO A 55 -21.69 8.80 21.57
N ALA A 56 -23.00 9.04 21.48
CA ALA A 56 -23.99 7.96 21.45
C ALA A 56 -23.87 7.12 20.17
N LEU A 57 -23.63 7.77 19.03
CA LEU A 57 -23.40 7.10 17.75
C LEU A 57 -22.14 6.24 17.78
N GLN A 58 -21.06 6.72 18.41
CA GLN A 58 -19.83 5.93 18.58
C GLN A 58 -20.11 4.64 19.37
N TYR A 59 -20.77 4.73 20.53
CA TYR A 59 -21.12 3.53 21.31
C TYR A 59 -22.05 2.58 20.55
N LEU A 60 -23.02 3.11 19.80
CA LEU A 60 -23.91 2.31 18.95
C LEU A 60 -23.11 1.58 17.87
N VAL A 61 -22.23 2.28 17.15
CA VAL A 61 -21.40 1.70 16.09
C VAL A 61 -20.46 0.62 16.64
N ILE A 62 -19.91 0.80 17.85
CA ILE A 62 -19.11 -0.22 18.53
C ILE A 62 -19.96 -1.45 18.86
N ALA A 63 -21.13 -1.25 19.48
CA ALA A 63 -22.04 -2.35 19.82
C ALA A 63 -22.51 -3.12 18.56
N ALA A 64 -22.87 -2.39 17.51
CA ALA A 64 -23.24 -2.96 16.22
C ALA A 64 -22.08 -3.75 15.60
N SER A 65 -20.83 -3.29 15.75
CA SER A 65 -19.66 -3.99 15.22
C SER A 65 -19.40 -5.32 15.92
N ILE A 66 -19.58 -5.38 17.25
CA ILE A 66 -19.45 -6.62 18.02
C ILE A 66 -20.53 -7.62 17.60
N LEU A 67 -21.78 -7.16 17.44
CA LEU A 67 -22.88 -8.00 16.98
C LEU A 67 -22.66 -8.51 15.55
N ALA A 68 -22.22 -7.64 14.64
CA ALA A 68 -21.92 -7.99 13.26
C ALA A 68 -20.78 -9.02 13.16
N PHE A 69 -19.75 -8.89 14.00
CA PHE A 69 -18.65 -9.86 14.05
C PHE A 69 -19.12 -11.24 14.56
N GLY A 70 -19.92 -11.27 15.62
CA GLY A 70 -20.52 -12.50 16.13
C GLY A 70 -21.47 -13.16 15.13
N TYR A 71 -22.31 -12.36 14.46
CA TYR A 71 -23.20 -12.82 13.41
C TYR A 71 -22.45 -13.39 12.21
N TYR A 72 -21.38 -12.73 11.78
CA TYR A 72 -20.50 -13.23 10.71
C TYR A 72 -19.92 -14.61 11.04
N PHE A 73 -19.39 -14.78 12.26
CA PHE A 73 -18.84 -16.08 12.68
C PHE A 73 -19.91 -17.17 12.77
N TYR A 74 -21.08 -16.84 13.30
CA TYR A 74 -22.21 -17.78 13.34
C TYR A 74 -22.67 -18.19 11.95
N TRP A 75 -22.83 -17.22 11.04
CA TRP A 75 -23.28 -17.45 9.68
C TRP A 75 -22.30 -18.30 8.87
N THR A 76 -21.01 -17.97 8.94
CA THR A 76 -19.96 -18.71 8.23
C THR A 76 -19.86 -20.16 8.69
N ASN A 77 -19.92 -20.43 10.00
CA ASN A 77 -19.88 -21.80 10.52
C ASN A 77 -21.13 -22.63 10.21
N THR A 78 -22.31 -21.99 10.11
CA THR A 78 -23.58 -22.71 9.96
C THR A 78 -23.97 -22.88 8.49
N ALA A 79 -23.83 -21.82 7.68
CA ALA A 79 -24.37 -21.77 6.31
C ALA A 79 -23.37 -22.21 5.22
N LEU A 80 -22.05 -22.12 5.48
CA LEU A 80 -21.03 -22.32 4.46
C LEU A 80 -20.23 -23.61 4.72
N LYS A 81 -20.89 -24.76 4.55
CA LYS A 81 -20.23 -26.09 4.61
C LYS A 81 -19.64 -26.54 3.26
N SER A 82 -20.04 -25.91 2.16
CA SER A 82 -19.58 -26.24 0.81
C SER A 82 -18.55 -25.23 0.32
N THR A 83 -17.37 -25.72 -0.10
CA THR A 83 -16.24 -24.92 -0.59
C THR A 83 -16.61 -24.06 -1.81
N ALA A 84 -17.40 -24.61 -2.74
CA ALA A 84 -17.80 -23.90 -3.96
C ALA A 84 -18.77 -22.73 -3.69
N ALA A 85 -19.64 -22.85 -2.70
CA ALA A 85 -20.55 -21.76 -2.30
C ALA A 85 -19.79 -20.67 -1.52
N PHE A 86 -18.78 -21.07 -0.74
CA PHE A 86 -17.93 -20.13 0.00
C PHE A 86 -17.12 -19.24 -0.93
N SER A 87 -16.43 -19.81 -1.93
CA SER A 87 -15.60 -19.03 -2.85
C SER A 87 -16.40 -17.93 -3.58
N LYS A 88 -17.68 -18.19 -3.91
CA LYS A 88 -18.56 -17.20 -4.55
C LYS A 88 -19.01 -16.08 -3.61
N LEU A 89 -19.20 -16.38 -2.34
CA LEU A 89 -19.71 -15.43 -1.34
C LEU A 89 -18.59 -14.69 -0.59
N GLN A 90 -17.37 -15.23 -0.62
CA GLN A 90 -16.19 -14.66 0.02
C GLN A 90 -15.99 -13.16 -0.23
N PRO A 91 -16.07 -12.62 -1.47
CA PRO A 91 -15.79 -11.20 -1.70
C PRO A 91 -16.81 -10.25 -1.06
N TYR A 92 -18.04 -10.70 -0.81
CA TYR A 92 -19.05 -9.94 -0.07
C TYR A 92 -18.90 -10.09 1.44
N LEU A 93 -18.49 -11.28 1.87
CA LEU A 93 -18.38 -11.66 3.26
C LEU A 93 -17.16 -11.04 3.94
N THR A 94 -16.05 -10.83 3.24
CA THR A 94 -14.79 -10.27 3.77
C THR A 94 -14.91 -8.81 4.23
N ILE A 95 -15.86 -8.04 3.69
CA ILE A 95 -16.07 -6.64 4.05
C ILE A 95 -16.46 -6.51 5.54
N THR A 96 -17.32 -7.40 6.02
CA THR A 96 -17.84 -7.39 7.39
C THR A 96 -16.76 -7.53 8.46
N PRO A 97 -15.92 -8.59 8.47
CA PRO A 97 -14.87 -8.76 9.49
C PRO A 97 -13.81 -7.65 9.42
N ILE A 98 -13.50 -7.12 8.23
CA ILE A 98 -12.52 -6.03 8.08
C ILE A 98 -13.05 -4.75 8.73
N LEU A 99 -14.27 -4.34 8.39
CA LEU A 99 -14.83 -3.08 8.89
C LEU A 99 -15.07 -3.12 10.41
N THR A 100 -15.62 -4.24 10.90
CA THR A 100 -15.84 -4.46 12.34
C THR A 100 -14.53 -4.46 13.12
N PHE A 101 -13.47 -5.08 12.60
CA PHE A 101 -12.15 -5.06 13.22
C PHE A 101 -11.56 -3.65 13.30
N ILE A 102 -11.64 -2.87 12.21
CA ILE A 102 -11.13 -1.48 12.18
C ILE A 102 -11.85 -0.61 13.22
N ILE A 103 -13.18 -0.70 13.26
CA ILE A 103 -13.99 0.06 14.22
C ILE A 103 -13.64 -0.34 15.66
N LEU A 104 -13.59 -1.64 15.95
CA LEU A 104 -13.34 -2.14 17.30
C LEU A 104 -11.92 -1.80 17.77
N ARG A 105 -10.93 -1.84 16.87
CA ARG A 105 -9.55 -1.43 17.16
C ARG A 105 -9.44 0.06 17.49
N ASN A 106 -10.25 0.91 16.84
CA ASN A 106 -10.25 2.35 17.08
C ASN A 106 -11.19 2.77 18.25
N ALA A 107 -12.01 1.85 18.77
CA ALA A 107 -12.99 2.12 19.82
C ALA A 107 -12.35 2.48 21.17
N HIS A 108 -11.21 1.85 21.50
CA HIS A 108 -10.60 1.99 22.82
C HIS A 108 -9.16 2.53 22.73
N PRO A 109 -8.79 3.60 23.46
CA PRO A 109 -7.45 4.18 23.42
C PRO A 109 -6.32 3.18 23.73
N LEU A 110 -6.54 2.26 24.69
CA LEU A 110 -5.57 1.20 24.99
C LEU A 110 -5.38 0.25 23.80
N LEU A 111 -6.45 -0.22 23.16
CA LEU A 111 -6.36 -1.13 22.01
C LEU A 111 -5.71 -0.46 20.80
N ARG A 112 -5.90 0.85 20.64
CA ARG A 112 -5.27 1.63 19.58
C ARG A 112 -3.76 1.75 19.78
N ASN A 113 -3.31 1.94 21.02
CA ASN A 113 -1.91 2.18 21.33
C ASN A 113 -1.11 0.89 21.49
N TRP A 114 -1.75 -0.20 21.91
CA TRP A 114 -1.10 -1.50 22.07
C TRP A 114 -1.03 -2.24 20.74
N HIS A 115 0.19 -2.46 20.26
CA HIS A 115 0.44 -3.26 19.08
C HIS A 115 1.72 -4.07 19.28
N SER A 116 1.75 -5.29 18.73
CA SER A 116 2.96 -6.11 18.73
C SER A 116 3.91 -5.61 17.66
N ALA A 117 5.16 -5.34 18.04
CA ALA A 117 6.22 -4.95 17.11
C ALA A 117 6.45 -6.02 16.03
N ALA A 118 6.33 -7.30 16.37
CA ALA A 118 6.48 -8.40 15.41
C ALA A 118 5.38 -8.38 14.34
N PHE A 119 4.12 -8.19 14.73
CA PHE A 119 3.01 -8.08 13.77
C PHE A 119 3.07 -6.78 12.96
N ALA A 120 3.54 -5.68 13.55
CA ALA A 120 3.78 -4.45 12.81
C ALA A 120 4.88 -4.65 11.75
N TRP A 121 5.95 -5.35 12.09
CA TRP A 121 7.03 -5.69 11.15
C TRP A 121 6.53 -6.61 10.02
N LEU A 122 5.76 -7.66 10.33
CA LEU A 122 5.15 -8.52 9.32
C LEU A 122 4.19 -7.74 8.41
N GLY A 123 3.38 -6.85 8.97
CA GLY A 123 2.46 -6.01 8.22
C GLY A 123 3.16 -5.08 7.22
N ARG A 124 4.34 -4.55 7.59
CA ARG A 124 5.14 -3.68 6.70
C ARG A 124 5.58 -4.36 5.42
N TYR A 125 5.83 -5.67 5.45
CA TYR A 125 6.29 -6.46 4.29
C TYR A 125 5.22 -7.43 3.78
N SER A 126 3.95 -7.19 4.11
CA SER A 126 2.85 -8.13 3.84
C SER A 126 2.59 -8.35 2.34
N GLY A 127 2.81 -7.33 1.51
CA GLY A 127 2.66 -7.45 0.05
C GLY A 127 3.75 -8.33 -0.57
N GLU A 128 4.99 -8.16 -0.12
CA GLU A 128 6.14 -8.92 -0.58
C GLU A 128 6.05 -10.37 -0.09
N MET A 129 5.62 -10.58 1.15
CA MET A 129 5.31 -11.89 1.68
C MET A 129 4.26 -12.60 0.82
N TYR A 130 3.16 -11.94 0.48
CA TYR A 130 2.10 -12.55 -0.33
C TYR A 130 2.62 -13.08 -1.69
N VAL A 131 3.46 -12.31 -2.38
CA VAL A 131 4.04 -12.75 -3.67
C VAL A 131 5.10 -13.84 -3.43
N MET A 132 5.97 -13.66 -2.45
CA MET A 132 7.09 -14.57 -2.18
C MET A 132 6.62 -15.94 -1.68
N GLN A 133 5.45 -16.02 -1.04
CA GLN A 133 4.87 -17.27 -0.57
C GLN A 133 4.79 -18.32 -1.68
N ASN A 134 4.35 -17.93 -2.88
CA ASN A 134 4.26 -18.88 -3.99
C ASN A 134 5.61 -19.35 -4.52
N HIS A 135 6.66 -18.56 -4.34
CA HIS A 135 7.98 -18.83 -4.93
C HIS A 135 8.93 -19.56 -3.98
N LEU A 136 8.83 -19.28 -2.69
CA LEU A 136 9.78 -19.76 -1.68
C LEU A 136 9.15 -20.66 -0.63
N TRP A 137 7.85 -20.50 -0.37
CA TRP A 137 7.15 -21.25 0.67
C TRP A 137 6.45 -22.50 0.13
N LEU A 138 5.78 -22.35 -1.01
CA LEU A 138 4.94 -23.38 -1.60
C LEU A 138 5.73 -24.15 -2.66
N ALA A 139 5.44 -25.44 -2.76
CA ALA A 139 5.84 -26.28 -3.88
C ALA A 139 5.04 -25.91 -5.14
N VAL A 140 5.44 -26.47 -6.29
CA VAL A 140 4.83 -26.24 -7.61
C VAL A 140 3.30 -26.38 -7.60
N ASP A 141 2.76 -27.25 -6.75
CA ASP A 141 1.32 -27.53 -6.69
C ASP A 141 0.52 -26.51 -5.84
N GLN A 142 1.15 -25.48 -5.26
CA GLN A 142 0.55 -24.45 -4.37
C GLN A 142 -0.17 -24.99 -3.10
N GLU A 143 -0.27 -26.31 -2.93
CA GLU A 143 -0.98 -26.96 -1.82
C GLU A 143 -0.04 -27.50 -0.73
N SER A 144 1.25 -27.62 -1.02
CA SER A 144 2.24 -28.18 -0.09
C SER A 144 3.43 -27.26 0.12
N VAL A 145 4.03 -27.33 1.32
CA VAL A 145 5.26 -26.60 1.66
C VAL A 145 6.42 -27.21 0.88
N LEU A 146 7.28 -26.35 0.34
CA LEU A 146 8.48 -26.78 -0.38
C LEU A 146 9.33 -27.67 0.54
N ARG A 147 9.74 -28.84 0.04
CA ARG A 147 10.67 -29.71 0.77
C ARG A 147 12.09 -29.37 0.35
N THR A 148 12.97 -29.12 1.30
CA THR A 148 14.36 -28.71 1.00
C THR A 148 15.27 -29.91 0.71
N GLY A 149 14.79 -31.13 0.97
CA GLY A 149 15.57 -32.36 0.81
C GLY A 149 16.77 -32.46 1.76
N PHE A 150 16.88 -31.56 2.74
CA PHE A 150 18.01 -31.50 3.66
C PHE A 150 17.87 -32.50 4.81
N PHE A 151 16.64 -32.82 5.20
CA PHE A 151 16.31 -33.86 6.18
C PHE A 151 15.75 -35.07 5.44
N HIS A 152 16.37 -36.23 5.65
CA HIS A 152 15.93 -37.52 5.13
C HIS A 152 15.45 -38.38 6.29
N GLY A 153 14.15 -38.63 6.38
CA GLY A 153 13.49 -39.39 7.41
C GLY A 153 12.12 -39.89 6.95
N ASP A 154 11.31 -40.39 7.89
CA ASP A 154 9.98 -40.89 7.60
C ASP A 154 9.09 -39.72 7.15
N ASP A 155 8.53 -39.80 5.93
CA ASP A 155 7.67 -38.82 5.22
C ASP A 155 6.43 -38.29 5.99
N THR A 156 6.34 -38.59 7.28
CA THR A 156 5.33 -38.20 8.25
C THR A 156 5.43 -36.71 8.60
N VAL A 157 4.28 -36.07 8.84
CA VAL A 157 4.16 -34.65 9.25
C VAL A 157 4.97 -34.33 10.51
N TRP A 158 5.03 -35.28 11.45
CA TRP A 158 5.75 -35.19 12.73
C TRP A 158 7.24 -35.52 12.64
N GLY A 159 7.73 -35.98 11.47
CA GLY A 159 9.14 -36.29 11.24
C GLY A 159 9.86 -35.15 10.53
N ASP A 160 9.70 -35.07 9.21
CA ASP A 160 10.49 -34.16 8.37
C ASP A 160 9.79 -32.85 8.01
N ARG A 161 8.47 -32.89 7.80
CA ARG A 161 7.74 -31.73 7.25
C ARG A 161 7.74 -30.52 8.19
N TRP A 162 7.66 -30.74 9.50
CA TRP A 162 7.73 -29.64 10.46
C TRP A 162 9.14 -29.06 10.59
N ARG A 163 10.20 -29.85 10.35
CA ARG A 163 11.60 -29.40 10.40
C ARG A 163 11.91 -28.53 9.20
N ASP A 164 11.49 -28.97 8.01
CA ASP A 164 11.56 -28.17 6.79
C ASP A 164 10.74 -26.88 6.94
N LEU A 165 9.53 -26.94 7.50
CA LEU A 165 8.74 -25.74 7.79
C LEU A 165 9.47 -24.76 8.72
N VAL A 166 9.99 -25.25 9.84
CA VAL A 166 10.73 -24.43 10.82
C VAL A 166 12.01 -23.85 10.22
N LEU A 167 12.63 -24.54 9.27
CA LEU A 167 13.83 -24.05 8.56
C LEU A 167 13.49 -23.02 7.49
N ILE A 168 12.43 -23.24 6.70
CA ILE A 168 12.01 -22.34 5.62
C ILE A 168 11.39 -21.05 6.19
N THR A 169 10.68 -21.11 7.33
CA THR A 169 10.10 -19.93 8.04
C THR A 169 11.05 -18.75 8.15
N PRO A 170 12.18 -18.86 8.85
CA PRO A 170 13.11 -17.74 9.02
C PRO A 170 13.75 -17.31 7.70
N LEU A 171 14.13 -18.25 6.83
CA LEU A 171 14.74 -17.95 5.53
C LEU A 171 13.79 -17.10 4.67
N TYR A 172 12.52 -17.50 4.63
CA TYR A 172 11.46 -16.80 3.94
C TYR A 172 11.25 -15.39 4.51
N LEU A 173 11.20 -15.23 5.82
CA LEU A 173 11.04 -13.91 6.45
C LEU A 173 12.24 -12.99 6.17
N ILE A 174 13.46 -13.53 6.17
CA ILE A 174 14.67 -12.78 5.81
C ILE A 174 14.60 -12.35 4.35
N ALA A 175 14.27 -13.27 3.43
CA ALA A 175 14.12 -12.95 2.01
C ALA A 175 13.07 -11.86 1.78
N CYS A 176 11.92 -11.94 2.44
CA CYS A 176 10.87 -10.93 2.36
C CYS A 176 11.34 -9.56 2.87
N SER A 177 12.14 -9.51 3.94
CA SER A 177 12.67 -8.25 4.47
C SER A 177 13.64 -7.57 3.49
N ILE A 178 14.52 -8.35 2.84
CA ILE A 178 15.48 -7.82 1.85
C ILE A 178 14.72 -7.30 0.62
N VAL A 179 13.75 -8.07 0.12
CA VAL A 179 12.94 -7.68 -1.03
C VAL A 179 12.07 -6.47 -0.71
N GLY A 180 11.51 -6.41 0.49
CA GLY A 180 10.73 -5.28 0.98
C GLY A 180 11.54 -3.99 1.06
N ASP A 181 12.75 -4.04 1.60
CA ASP A 181 13.64 -2.87 1.67
C ASP A 181 14.05 -2.41 0.27
N ALA A 182 14.35 -3.34 -0.65
CA ALA A 182 14.66 -3.03 -2.04
C ALA A 182 13.46 -2.40 -2.78
N THR A 183 12.25 -2.94 -2.55
CA THR A 183 11.01 -2.42 -3.15
C THR A 183 10.70 -1.03 -2.61
N GLY A 184 10.95 -0.78 -1.32
CA GLY A 184 10.83 0.55 -0.72
C GLY A 184 11.75 1.59 -1.36
N VAL A 185 13.01 1.22 -1.66
CA VAL A 185 13.95 2.10 -2.40
C VAL A 185 13.44 2.40 -3.80
N ILE A 186 12.94 1.40 -4.52
CA ILE A 186 12.38 1.59 -5.86
C ILE A 186 11.14 2.49 -5.79
N ALA A 187 10.24 2.26 -4.83
CA ALA A 187 9.04 3.06 -4.65
C ALA A 187 9.38 4.52 -4.32
N ASN A 188 10.33 4.75 -3.41
CA ASN A 188 10.82 6.10 -3.11
C ASN A 188 11.39 6.77 -4.36
N TRP A 189 12.14 6.02 -5.17
CA TRP A 189 12.70 6.55 -6.40
C TRP A 189 11.61 6.91 -7.45
N PHE A 190 10.43 6.30 -7.41
CA PHE A 190 9.27 6.72 -8.22
C PHE A 190 8.50 7.91 -7.64
N ILE A 191 8.47 8.05 -6.31
CA ILE A 191 7.72 9.09 -5.60
C ILE A 191 8.53 10.39 -5.47
N GLU A 192 9.85 10.28 -5.38
CA GLU A 192 10.77 11.41 -5.29
C GLU A 192 10.80 12.15 -6.64
N ASP A 193 9.86 13.08 -6.79
CA ASP A 193 10.08 14.22 -7.66
C ASP A 193 11.29 14.96 -7.08
N HIS A 194 12.39 15.01 -7.84
CA HIS A 194 13.49 15.91 -7.54
C HIS A 194 12.89 17.32 -7.40
N GLU A 195 12.67 17.78 -6.18
CA GLU A 195 12.78 19.20 -5.88
C GLU A 195 14.17 19.58 -6.40
N SER A 196 14.17 20.29 -7.52
CA SER A 196 15.37 20.91 -8.04
C SER A 196 15.98 21.67 -6.87
N THR A 197 17.18 21.26 -6.49
CA THR A 197 18.11 21.94 -5.61
C THR A 197 17.95 23.47 -5.73
N GLU A 198 17.09 24.06 -4.91
CA GLU A 198 17.29 25.43 -4.49
C GLU A 198 18.37 25.37 -3.41
N ALA A 199 19.40 26.15 -3.69
CA ALA A 199 20.64 26.16 -2.95
C ALA A 199 20.40 26.33 -1.44
N THR A 200 21.06 25.46 -0.69
CA THR A 200 21.38 25.66 0.73
C THR A 200 21.81 27.09 1.01
N GLY A 201 21.03 27.80 1.81
CA GLY A 201 21.33 29.12 2.34
C GLY A 201 20.69 29.30 3.72
N ASP A 202 21.35 28.73 4.73
CA ASP A 202 21.35 29.14 6.14
C ASP A 202 20.08 28.99 7.03
N THR A 203 20.38 28.58 8.25
CA THR A 203 19.55 28.18 9.39
C THR A 203 18.63 29.26 9.97
N LYS A 204 17.36 28.90 10.32
CA LYS A 204 16.74 29.05 11.67
C LYS A 204 15.27 28.56 11.71
N PRO A 205 14.76 28.12 12.88
CA PRO A 205 13.39 27.61 13.04
C PRO A 205 12.41 28.71 13.51
N VAL A 206 11.12 28.44 13.29
CA VAL A 206 9.93 29.10 13.86
C VAL A 206 9.60 30.49 13.31
N ALA A 207 8.47 30.59 12.59
CA ALA A 207 7.32 31.46 12.91
C ALA A 207 6.55 31.87 11.64
N GLU A 208 5.23 31.72 11.72
CA GLU A 208 4.25 32.66 11.17
C GLU A 208 4.08 32.71 9.65
N VAL A 209 3.05 31.99 9.20
CA VAL A 209 2.30 32.28 7.98
C VAL A 209 1.62 33.63 8.18
N GLU A 210 2.29 34.71 7.80
CA GLU A 210 1.65 36.01 7.59
C GLU A 210 1.44 36.24 6.09
N MET A 211 0.16 36.38 5.73
CA MET A 211 -0.28 36.89 4.44
C MET A 211 0.29 38.30 4.21
N GLY A 212 1.04 38.48 3.13
CA GLY A 212 1.55 39.78 2.70
C GLY A 212 1.30 40.03 1.23
N LEU A 213 0.04 40.33 0.89
CA LEU A 213 -0.33 40.95 -0.38
C LEU A 213 0.15 42.42 -0.35
N LEU A 214 0.90 42.84 -1.38
CA LEU A 214 1.24 44.23 -1.76
C LEU A 214 2.45 44.93 -1.09
N ALA A 215 3.60 44.88 -1.76
CA ALA A 215 4.55 45.98 -1.96
C ALA A 215 5.45 45.52 -3.13
N GLY A 216 5.66 46.23 -4.22
CA GLY A 216 5.93 47.65 -4.35
C GLY A 216 7.13 47.74 -5.28
N GLU A 217 6.84 48.11 -6.52
CA GLU A 217 7.70 48.40 -7.67
C GLU A 217 8.96 49.21 -7.30
N VAL A 218 10.16 48.75 -7.71
CA VAL A 218 11.35 49.59 -7.97
C VAL A 218 12.13 49.01 -9.15
N MET A 219 12.41 49.89 -10.11
CA MET A 219 13.16 49.70 -11.36
C MET A 219 14.69 49.78 -11.18
N GLU A 220 15.39 49.14 -12.14
CA GLU A 220 16.67 49.49 -12.79
C GLU A 220 17.97 49.60 -11.97
N GLU A 221 18.96 48.77 -12.35
CA GLU A 221 20.24 49.28 -12.90
C GLU A 221 20.95 48.22 -13.77
N ASP A 222 21.48 48.68 -14.90
CA ASP A 222 22.09 47.93 -16.00
C ASP A 222 23.53 47.42 -15.73
N GLY A 223 23.89 46.33 -16.42
CA GLY A 223 25.17 46.28 -17.15
C GLY A 223 26.26 45.33 -16.65
N ALA A 224 26.34 44.12 -17.22
CA ALA A 224 27.62 43.52 -17.62
C ALA A 224 27.43 42.39 -18.66
N LEU A 225 27.86 42.74 -19.87
CA LEU A 225 27.96 41.98 -21.11
C LEU A 225 28.83 40.70 -21.01
N SER A 226 28.24 39.57 -21.41
CA SER A 226 28.78 38.36 -22.03
C SER A 226 30.30 38.14 -22.11
N THR A 227 30.83 37.06 -21.50
CA THR A 227 31.98 36.32 -22.07
C THR A 227 32.17 34.86 -21.58
N GLU A 228 31.14 34.03 -21.36
CA GLU A 228 31.38 32.58 -21.10
C GLU A 228 30.39 31.60 -21.77
N GLU A 229 29.60 32.05 -22.75
CA GLU A 229 28.54 31.23 -23.36
C GLU A 229 28.92 30.43 -24.63
N VAL A 230 30.22 30.22 -24.93
CA VAL A 230 30.63 29.62 -26.21
C VAL A 230 31.39 28.28 -26.11
N ALA A 231 31.77 27.80 -24.92
CA ALA A 231 32.78 26.73 -24.83
C ALA A 231 32.28 25.31 -24.48
N ASN A 232 30.97 25.02 -24.42
CA ASN A 232 30.55 23.63 -24.12
C ASN A 232 29.23 23.23 -24.82
N ARG A 233 29.28 23.04 -26.15
CA ARG A 233 28.19 22.37 -26.89
C ARG A 233 28.44 20.85 -26.87
N PRO A 234 27.61 20.04 -26.18
CA PRO A 234 27.74 18.59 -26.25
C PRO A 234 27.46 18.09 -27.67
N SER A 235 28.24 17.11 -28.11
CA SER A 235 28.17 16.51 -29.45
C SER A 235 26.76 15.99 -29.76
N VAL A 236 26.35 16.05 -31.04
CA VAL A 236 25.02 15.58 -31.50
C VAL A 236 24.75 14.14 -31.05
N LEU A 237 25.79 13.30 -31.01
CA LEU A 237 25.73 11.92 -30.49
C LEU A 237 25.47 11.82 -28.98
N GLN A 238 25.97 12.75 -28.16
CA GLN A 238 25.61 12.84 -26.74
C GLN A 238 24.17 13.32 -26.56
N ARG A 239 23.68 14.20 -27.44
CA ARG A 239 22.30 14.68 -27.43
C ARG A 239 21.32 13.56 -27.79
N GLU A 240 21.66 12.71 -28.77
CA GLU A 240 20.88 11.53 -29.13
C GLU A 240 20.97 10.42 -28.06
N LYS A 241 22.15 10.18 -27.48
CA LYS A 241 22.27 9.24 -26.34
C LYS A 241 21.50 9.70 -25.11
N ALA A 242 21.48 11.00 -24.79
CA ALA A 242 20.66 11.55 -23.71
C ALA A 242 19.15 11.56 -24.05
N ALA A 243 18.79 11.68 -25.34
CA ALA A 243 17.41 11.57 -25.80
C ALA A 243 16.89 10.13 -25.69
N VAL A 244 17.72 9.13 -26.01
CA VAL A 244 17.41 7.69 -25.89
C VAL A 244 17.54 7.20 -24.44
N TRP A 245 18.49 7.74 -23.67
CA TRP A 245 18.78 7.39 -22.29
C TRP A 245 18.82 8.65 -21.41
N PRO A 246 17.65 9.17 -20.99
CA PRO A 246 17.58 10.40 -20.19
C PRO A 246 18.33 10.21 -18.87
N ALA A 247 18.96 11.28 -18.37
CA ALA A 247 19.64 11.26 -17.07
C ALA A 247 18.66 11.00 -15.91
N ARG A 248 17.40 11.45 -16.07
CA ARG A 248 16.31 11.19 -15.15
C ARG A 248 15.94 9.73 -15.20
N VAL A 249 16.20 9.05 -14.10
CA VAL A 249 15.99 7.61 -14.02
C VAL A 249 14.48 7.30 -14.14
N ARG A 250 13.57 8.18 -13.67
CA ARG A 250 12.10 8.03 -13.78
C ARG A 250 11.65 7.78 -15.23
N ASP A 251 12.25 8.53 -16.16
CA ASP A 251 11.97 8.40 -17.60
C ASP A 251 12.56 7.10 -18.18
N ARG A 252 13.57 6.51 -17.54
CA ARG A 252 14.05 5.15 -17.88
C ARG A 252 13.09 4.10 -17.38
N GLY A 253 12.60 4.23 -16.15
CA GLY A 253 11.60 3.33 -15.56
C GLY A 253 10.32 3.28 -16.40
N THR A 254 9.78 4.45 -16.79
CA THR A 254 8.59 4.52 -17.65
C THR A 254 8.84 3.96 -19.04
N ARG A 255 10.02 4.16 -19.63
CA ARG A 255 10.38 3.57 -20.93
C ARG A 255 10.56 2.06 -20.85
N VAL A 256 11.18 1.52 -19.79
CA VAL A 256 11.31 0.07 -19.59
C VAL A 256 9.93 -0.56 -19.38
N LEU A 257 9.07 0.06 -18.55
CA LEU A 257 7.69 -0.39 -18.37
C LEU A 257 6.89 -0.33 -19.67
N PHE A 258 7.06 0.72 -20.48
CA PHE A 258 6.44 0.85 -21.79
C PHE A 258 6.94 -0.19 -22.80
N VAL A 259 8.25 -0.49 -22.80
CA VAL A 259 8.85 -1.54 -23.64
C VAL A 259 8.39 -2.93 -23.19
N MET A 260 8.34 -3.19 -21.89
CA MET A 260 7.78 -4.45 -21.35
C MET A 260 6.29 -4.58 -21.69
N TRP A 261 5.52 -3.49 -21.62
CA TRP A 261 4.11 -3.46 -22.01
C TRP A 261 3.93 -3.73 -23.51
N LEU A 262 4.74 -3.11 -24.38
CA LEU A 262 4.74 -3.38 -25.82
C LEU A 262 5.16 -4.81 -26.15
N LEU A 263 6.22 -5.31 -25.51
CA LEU A 263 6.65 -6.70 -25.66
C LEU A 263 5.56 -7.67 -25.23
N LYS A 264 4.86 -7.38 -24.13
CA LYS A 264 3.71 -8.18 -23.69
C LYS A 264 2.61 -8.19 -24.74
N ILE A 265 2.26 -7.03 -25.32
CA ILE A 265 1.24 -6.94 -26.37
C ILE A 265 1.65 -7.68 -27.65
N LEU A 266 2.94 -7.67 -28.01
CA LEU A 266 3.45 -8.35 -29.20
C LEU A 266 3.64 -9.86 -29.02
N TYR A 267 3.76 -10.34 -27.79
CA TYR A 267 3.91 -11.77 -27.45
C TYR A 267 2.61 -12.43 -26.96
N THR A 268 1.49 -11.70 -26.92
CA THR A 268 0.14 -12.26 -26.73
C THR A 268 -0.51 -12.45 -28.10
#